data_AF-A0A1F8P7W2-F1
#
_entry.id   AF-A0A1F8P7W2-F1
#
_cell.length_a   1.000
_cell.length_b   1.000
_cell.length_c   1.000
_cell.angle_alpha   90.00
_cell.angle_beta   90.00
_cell.angle_gamma   90.00
#
_symmetry.space_group_name_H-M   'P 1'
#
loop_
_entity.id
_entity.type
_entity.pdbx_description
1 polymer ?
#
loop_
_entity_poly.entity_id
_entity_poly.type
_entity_poly.pdbx_seq_one_letter_code
_entity_poly.pdbx_strand_id
1 'polypeptide(L)'
;MGNYRGGSPTANMPVSADQAKTLAQQYLDTNLPGLTVAEADTFYGYYTLHTMQNGQVEGMLSINGYTRAVWYHTWHGPFLGMKEYD
;
A
#
# COMPACT_ATOMS: atom_id res chain seq x y z
N MET A 1 -6.70 -19.73 1.76
CA MET A 1 -6.88 -18.66 0.75
C MET A 1 -7.76 -17.60 1.38
N GLY A 2 -7.19 -16.77 2.26
CA GLY A 2 -7.91 -15.69 2.94
C GLY A 2 -7.88 -14.43 2.09
N ASN A 3 -9.03 -14.06 1.53
CA ASN A 3 -9.15 -12.89 0.67
C ASN A 3 -9.52 -11.70 1.56
N TYR A 4 -8.57 -11.21 2.35
CA TYR A 4 -8.72 -9.97 3.11
C TYR A 4 -8.72 -8.80 2.12
N ARG A 5 -9.91 -8.46 1.64
CA ARG A 5 -10.16 -7.14 1.07
C ARG A 5 -10.49 -6.25 2.25
N GLY A 6 -9.57 -5.36 2.63
CA GLY A 6 -9.82 -4.32 3.63
C GLY A 6 -11.20 -3.69 3.41
N GLY A 7 -11.94 -3.48 4.50
CA GLY A 7 -13.36 -3.13 4.47
C GLY A 7 -13.70 -1.98 3.51
N SER A 8 -14.90 -2.04 2.91
CA SER A 8 -15.35 -1.00 1.99
C SER A 8 -15.25 0.38 2.66
N PRO A 9 -14.63 1.38 1.98
CA PRO A 9 -14.50 2.72 2.53
C PRO A 9 -15.85 3.25 2.98
N THR A 10 -15.96 3.76 4.22
CA THR A 10 -17.20 4.36 4.73
C THR A 10 -17.53 5.70 4.06
N ALA A 11 -16.57 6.27 3.32
CA ALA A 11 -16.71 7.47 2.50
C ALA A 11 -16.17 7.21 1.09
N ASN A 12 -16.86 7.69 0.06
CA ASN A 12 -16.44 7.53 -1.34
C ASN A 12 -15.08 8.19 -1.57
N MET A 13 -14.04 7.37 -1.76
CA MET A 13 -12.72 7.82 -2.20
C MET A 13 -12.71 7.91 -3.73
N PRO A 14 -12.35 9.06 -4.34
CA PRO A 14 -12.30 9.21 -5.79
C PRO A 14 -11.14 8.44 -6.44
N VAL A 15 -10.08 8.14 -5.68
CA VAL A 15 -9.01 7.25 -6.13
C VAL A 15 -9.47 5.81 -5.91
N SER A 16 -9.38 4.97 -6.94
CA SER A 16 -9.64 3.52 -6.80
C SER A 16 -8.41 2.77 -6.28
N ALA A 17 -8.61 1.53 -5.80
CA ALA A 17 -7.51 0.66 -5.39
C ALA A 17 -6.48 0.43 -6.53
N ASP A 18 -6.94 0.20 -7.76
CA ASP A 18 -6.07 0.03 -8.93
C ASP A 18 -5.28 1.31 -9.27
N GLN A 19 -5.92 2.47 -9.13
CA GLN A 19 -5.26 3.75 -9.29
C GLN A 19 -4.21 3.97 -8.20
N ALA A 20 -4.52 3.62 -6.95
CA ALA A 20 -3.56 3.70 -5.85
C ALA A 20 -2.35 2.79 -6.10
N LYS A 21 -2.57 1.54 -6.55
CA LYS A 21 -1.49 0.63 -6.93
C LYS A 21 -0.60 1.20 -8.05
N THR A 22 -1.22 1.81 -9.05
CA THR A 22 -0.48 2.46 -10.15
C THR A 22 0.35 3.65 -9.65
N LEU A 23 -0.23 4.54 -8.85
CA LEU A 23 0.47 5.70 -8.26
C LEU A 23 1.63 5.26 -7.37
N ALA A 24 1.42 4.21 -6.59
CA ALA A 24 2.44 3.63 -5.73
C ALA A 24 3.62 3.06 -6.55
N GLN A 25 3.34 2.27 -7.59
CA GLN A 25 4.39 1.74 -8.45
C GLN A 25 5.18 2.85 -9.16
N GLN A 26 4.50 3.88 -9.68
CA GLN A 26 5.16 5.03 -10.31
C GLN A 26 6.11 5.77 -9.36
N TYR A 27 5.72 5.91 -8.10
CA TYR A 27 6.57 6.49 -7.07
C TYR A 27 7.83 5.63 -6.83
N LEU A 28 7.68 4.31 -6.74
CA LEU A 28 8.82 3.39 -6.57
C LEU A 28 9.75 3.40 -7.79
N ASP A 29 9.21 3.35 -8.99
CA ASP A 29 10.00 3.38 -10.23
C ASP A 29 10.92 4.63 -10.29
N THR A 30 10.46 5.73 -9.70
CA THR A 30 11.21 7.01 -9.65
C THR A 30 12.20 7.08 -8.49
N ASN A 31 11.80 6.64 -7.29
CA ASN A 31 12.55 6.92 -6.05
C ASN A 31 13.29 5.69 -5.48
N LEU A 32 12.80 4.49 -5.76
CA LEU A 32 13.25 3.22 -5.20
C LEU A 32 13.18 2.11 -6.27
N PRO A 33 13.95 2.25 -7.38
CA PRO A 33 13.84 1.34 -8.52
C PRO A 33 14.18 -0.10 -8.14
N GLY A 34 13.41 -1.05 -8.67
CA GLY A 34 13.56 -2.48 -8.37
C GLY A 34 12.62 -3.00 -7.29
N LEU A 35 11.89 -2.12 -6.60
CA LEU A 35 10.78 -2.52 -5.75
C LEU A 35 9.46 -2.60 -6.53
N THR A 36 8.57 -3.48 -6.10
CA THR A 36 7.19 -3.57 -6.60
C THR A 36 6.18 -3.37 -5.49
N VAL A 37 4.91 -3.13 -5.82
CA VAL A 37 3.83 -3.02 -4.83
C VAL A 37 2.89 -4.23 -4.83
N ALA A 38 2.44 -4.60 -3.64
CA ALA A 38 1.40 -5.60 -3.45
C ALA A 38 -0.01 -5.03 -3.73
N GLU A 39 -1.05 -5.73 -3.29
CA GLU A 39 -2.43 -5.25 -3.35
C GLU A 39 -2.65 -4.04 -2.43
N ALA A 40 -3.67 -3.25 -2.76
CA ALA A 40 -4.03 -2.06 -2.02
C ALA A 40 -5.15 -2.35 -1.00
N ASP A 41 -4.82 -2.19 0.27
CA ASP A 41 -5.77 -2.32 1.37
C ASP A 41 -6.34 -0.97 1.77
N THR A 42 -7.65 -0.89 1.97
CA THR A 42 -8.29 0.34 2.42
C THR A 42 -8.04 0.54 3.92
N PHE A 43 -7.55 1.72 4.29
CA PHE A 43 -7.34 2.12 5.69
C PHE A 43 -7.70 3.60 5.89
N TYR A 44 -8.87 3.87 6.47
CA TYR A 44 -9.34 5.21 6.89
C TYR A 44 -8.98 6.39 5.95
N GLY A 45 -9.46 6.35 4.70
CA GLY A 45 -9.21 7.42 3.73
C GLY A 45 -7.89 7.28 2.95
N TYR A 46 -7.17 6.18 3.17
CA TYR A 46 -5.95 5.81 2.47
C TYR A 46 -6.06 4.42 1.86
N TYR A 47 -5.20 4.18 0.89
CA TYR A 47 -4.81 2.85 0.46
C TYR A 47 -3.42 2.56 1.00
N THR A 48 -3.27 1.50 1.76
CA THR A 48 -1.99 1.02 2.28
C THR A 48 -1.50 -0.12 1.40
N LEU A 49 -0.23 -0.07 0.98
CA LEU A 49 0.39 -1.06 0.10
C LEU A 49 1.74 -1.48 0.68
N HIS A 50 2.01 -2.78 0.67
CA HIS A 50 3.36 -3.29 0.93
C HIS A 50 4.26 -3.09 -0.28
N THR A 51 5.51 -2.69 -0.04
CA THR A 51 6.58 -2.74 -1.03
C THR A 51 7.28 -4.08 -0.96
N MET A 52 7.62 -4.62 -2.13
CA MET A 52 8.12 -5.96 -2.31
C MET A 52 9.49 -5.91 -2.99
N GLN A 53 10.43 -6.69 -2.47
CA GLN A 53 11.71 -6.97 -3.11
C GLN A 53 11.90 -8.48 -3.17
N ASN A 54 12.12 -9.03 -4.36
CA ASN A 54 12.31 -10.48 -4.57
C ASN A 54 11.19 -11.34 -3.94
N GLY A 55 9.95 -10.85 -3.93
CA GLY A 55 8.79 -11.54 -3.35
C GLY A 55 8.66 -11.45 -1.83
N GLN A 56 9.54 -10.70 -1.14
CA GLN A 56 9.45 -10.43 0.30
C GLN A 56 9.02 -9.00 0.57
N VAL A 57 8.26 -8.79 1.65
CA VAL A 57 7.89 -7.44 2.10
C VAL A 57 9.15 -6.72 2.58
N GLU A 58 9.47 -5.60 1.94
CA GLU A 58 10.60 -4.73 2.29
C GLU A 58 10.14 -3.50 3.08
N GLY A 59 8.90 -3.06 2.84
CA GLY A 59 8.36 -1.86 3.47
C GLY A 59 6.88 -1.64 3.15
N MET A 60 6.45 -0.40 3.29
CA MET A 60 5.05 -0.01 3.14
C MET A 60 4.95 1.46 2.73
N LEU A 61 3.91 1.78 1.96
CA LEU A 61 3.52 3.15 1.67
C LEU A 61 2.00 3.28 1.69
N SER A 62 1.54 4.52 1.82
CA SER A 62 0.12 4.85 1.74
C SER A 62 -0.16 5.85 0.63
N ILE A 63 -1.30 5.69 -0.05
CA ILE A 63 -1.85 6.64 -1.01
C ILE A 63 -3.07 7.29 -0.40
N ASN A 64 -3.10 8.62 -0.34
CA ASN A 64 -4.29 9.34 0.09
C ASN A 64 -5.41 9.17 -0.96
N GLY A 65 -6.54 8.61 -0.55
CA GLY A 65 -7.64 8.27 -1.44
C GLY A 65 -8.39 9.47 -2.03
N TYR A 66 -8.10 10.69 -1.56
CA TYR A 66 -8.71 11.94 -2.03
C TYR A 66 -7.74 12.80 -2.84
N THR A 67 -6.49 12.90 -2.40
CA THR A 67 -5.50 13.83 -2.99
C THR A 67 -4.47 13.16 -3.89
N ARG A 68 -4.42 11.82 -3.94
CA ARG A 68 -3.38 11.02 -4.63
C ARG A 68 -1.97 11.16 -4.05
N ALA A 69 -1.82 11.83 -2.90
CA ALA A 69 -0.51 11.99 -2.26
C ALA A 69 0.06 10.63 -1.84
N VAL A 70 1.37 10.44 -2.07
CA VAL A 70 2.11 9.24 -1.70
C VAL A 70 2.89 9.49 -0.41
N TRP A 71 2.72 8.62 0.57
CA TRP A 71 3.46 8.63 1.84
C TRP A 71 4.24 7.33 1.99
N TYR A 72 5.55 7.38 1.74
CA TYR A 72 6.44 6.24 1.98
C TYR A 72 6.81 6.16 3.46
N HIS A 73 6.68 4.98 4.07
CA HIS A 73 6.92 4.82 5.50
C HIS A 73 8.40 4.47 5.75
N THR A 74 9.16 5.39 6.32
CA THR A 74 10.60 5.20 6.58
C THR A 74 10.91 4.75 8.00
N TRP A 75 9.93 4.70 8.91
CA TRP A 75 10.16 4.56 10.36
C TRP A 75 10.08 3.13 10.87
N HIS A 76 9.66 2.16 10.05
CA HIS A 76 9.28 0.83 10.56
C HIS A 76 10.45 -0.10 10.94
N GLY A 77 11.71 0.29 10.70
CA GLY A 77 12.82 -0.65 10.85
C GLY A 77 12.63 -1.89 9.95
N PRO A 78 13.35 -2.99 10.18
CA PRO A 78 13.15 -4.21 9.40
C PRO A 78 11.75 -4.80 9.63
N PHE A 79 11.08 -5.25 8.56
CA PHE A 79 9.83 -5.99 8.67
C PHE A 79 10.04 -7.30 9.43
N LEU A 80 9.35 -7.48 10.57
CA LEU A 80 9.48 -8.66 11.43
C LEU A 80 8.40 -9.73 11.19
N GLY A 81 7.31 -9.38 10.51
CA GLY A 81 6.18 -10.27 10.24
C GLY A 81 4.82 -9.60 10.43
N MET A 82 3.79 -10.22 9.89
CA MET A 82 2.39 -9.84 10.08
C MET A 82 1.70 -10.82 11.03
N LYS A 83 0.86 -10.31 11.92
CA LYS A 83 -0.03 -11.13 12.75
C LYS A 83 -1.47 -10.77 12.44
N GLU A 84 -2.19 -11.71 11.84
CA GLU A 84 -3.63 -11.63 11.67
C GLU A 84 -4.30 -12.09 12.97
N TYR A 85 -5.37 -11.40 13.35
CA TYR A 85 -6.24 -11.82 14.45
C TYR A 85 -7.57 -12.22 13.82
N ASP A 86 -8.04 -13.43 14.14
CA ASP A 86 -9.36 -13.95 13.74
C ASP A 86 -10.51 -13.18 14.42
#